data_AF-A0A7S2ASN0-F1
#
_entry.id   AF-A0A7S2ASN0-F1
#
_cell.length_a   1.000
_cell.length_b   1.000
_cell.length_c   1.000
_cell.angle_alpha   90.00
_cell.angle_beta   90.00
_cell.angle_gamma   90.00
#
_symmetry.space_group_name_H-M   'P 1'
#
loop_
_entity.id
_entity.type
_entity.pdbx_description
1 polymer ?
#
loop_
_entity_poly.entity_id
_entity_poly.type
_entity_poly.pdbx_seq_one_letter_code
_entity_poly.pdbx_strand_id
1 'polypeptide(L)'
;PVVVAHNLPVAEATARAAEAKGKGNEAFQKKDFPSAAEAYTEAIYMVPGDASFWSNRSACYLSMGQNELALSDAERCCKLRPDWSKAYYRVATARLALKRFEDAALAAFEGLKLDDKNTTLKKLMNTAVEQGRAAHQEELRQKSLS
;
A
#
# COMPACT_ATOMS: atom_id res chain seq x y z
N PRO A 1 5.83 -1.75 -22.91
CA PRO A 1 7.29 -1.72 -22.70
C PRO A 1 7.61 -1.46 -21.22
N VAL A 2 8.56 -2.21 -20.64
CA VAL A 2 9.04 -1.93 -19.28
C VAL A 2 9.76 -0.58 -19.33
N VAL A 3 9.29 0.39 -18.55
CA VAL A 3 9.96 1.70 -18.42
C VAL A 3 11.12 1.52 -17.45
N VAL A 4 12.33 1.81 -17.90
CA VAL A 4 13.58 1.71 -17.12
C VAL A 4 14.31 3.04 -17.14
N ALA A 5 15.08 3.35 -16.10
CA ALA A 5 15.82 4.60 -16.02
C ALA A 5 17.13 4.61 -16.84
N HIS A 6 17.59 5.82 -17.19
CA HIS A 6 18.93 6.14 -17.72
C HIS A 6 19.36 5.48 -19.04
N ASN A 7 18.44 5.09 -19.92
CA ASN A 7 18.77 4.37 -21.15
C ASN A 7 19.62 3.11 -20.90
N LEU A 8 19.58 2.55 -19.69
CA LEU A 8 20.24 1.29 -19.39
C LEU A 8 19.58 0.16 -20.18
N PRO A 9 20.34 -0.87 -20.57
CA PRO A 9 19.75 -2.10 -21.10
C PRO A 9 18.70 -2.61 -20.11
N VAL A 10 17.52 -2.99 -20.63
CA VAL A 10 16.40 -3.46 -19.78
C VAL A 10 16.85 -4.56 -18.84
N ALA A 11 17.64 -5.52 -19.33
CA ALA A 11 18.18 -6.60 -18.52
C ALA A 11 18.99 -6.09 -17.32
N GLU A 12 19.87 -5.10 -17.53
CA GLU A 12 20.70 -4.53 -16.47
C GLU A 12 19.86 -3.76 -15.44
N ALA A 13 18.92 -2.92 -15.91
CA ALA A 13 18.03 -2.19 -15.01
C ALA A 13 17.16 -3.15 -14.17
N THR A 14 16.64 -4.21 -14.78
CA THR A 14 15.85 -5.23 -14.05
C THR A 14 16.69 -6.03 -13.07
N ALA A 15 17.95 -6.32 -13.38
CA ALA A 15 18.86 -7.01 -12.45
C ALA A 15 19.16 -6.15 -11.22
N ARG A 16 19.48 -4.85 -11.43
CA ARG A 16 19.70 -3.90 -10.32
C ARG A 16 18.45 -3.70 -9.46
N ALA A 17 17.28 -3.59 -10.09
CA ALA A 17 16.01 -3.50 -9.37
C ALA A 17 15.73 -4.77 -8.55
N ALA A 18 16.05 -5.95 -9.07
CA ALA A 18 15.89 -7.22 -8.35
C ALA A 18 16.84 -7.32 -7.15
N GLU A 19 18.09 -6.87 -7.28
CA GLU A 19 19.05 -6.80 -6.17
C GLU A 19 18.55 -5.84 -5.07
N ALA A 20 18.15 -4.62 -5.46
CA ALA A 20 17.61 -3.62 -4.54
C ALA A 20 16.34 -4.13 -3.83
N LYS A 21 15.43 -4.81 -4.56
CA LYS A 21 14.28 -5.50 -3.97
C LYS A 21 14.71 -6.57 -2.96
N GLY A 22 15.76 -7.32 -3.26
CA GLY A 22 16.34 -8.32 -2.35
C GLY A 22 16.77 -7.70 -1.02
N LYS A 23 17.56 -6.62 -1.08
CA LYS A 23 17.98 -5.83 0.10
C LYS A 23 16.77 -5.29 0.88
N GLY A 24 15.79 -4.74 0.17
CA GLY A 24 14.55 -4.24 0.77
C GLY A 24 13.75 -5.32 1.49
N ASN A 25 13.66 -6.52 0.91
CA ASN A 25 12.98 -7.66 1.54
C ASN A 25 13.72 -8.13 2.81
N GLU A 26 15.05 -8.15 2.78
CA GLU A 26 15.88 -8.56 3.93
C GLU A 26 15.75 -7.55 5.08
N ALA A 27 15.90 -6.26 4.79
CA ALA A 27 15.71 -5.20 5.78
C ALA A 27 14.28 -5.21 6.36
N PHE A 28 13.27 -5.44 5.52
CA PHE A 28 11.87 -5.55 5.95
C PHE A 28 11.68 -6.73 6.94
N GLN A 29 12.29 -7.89 6.67
CA GLN A 29 12.23 -9.04 7.57
C GLN A 29 12.88 -8.75 8.93
N LYS A 30 13.96 -7.94 8.93
CA LYS A 30 14.63 -7.44 10.14
C LYS A 30 13.85 -6.32 10.84
N LYS A 31 12.69 -5.91 10.31
CA LYS A 31 11.89 -4.76 10.74
C LYS A 31 12.64 -3.42 10.66
N ASP A 32 13.70 -3.37 9.86
CA ASP A 32 14.40 -2.14 9.51
C ASP A 32 13.66 -1.47 8.33
N PHE A 33 12.53 -0.85 8.65
CA PHE A 33 11.64 -0.24 7.67
C PHE A 33 12.25 0.98 6.94
N PRO A 34 13.07 1.84 7.57
CA PRO A 34 13.79 2.90 6.87
C PRO A 34 14.70 2.34 5.77
N SER A 35 15.61 1.41 6.10
CA SER A 35 16.52 0.82 5.10
C SER A 35 15.76 0.04 4.03
N ALA A 36 14.66 -0.63 4.40
CA ALA A 36 13.80 -1.29 3.43
C ALA A 36 13.17 -0.30 2.45
N ALA A 37 12.67 0.84 2.92
CA ALA A 37 12.08 1.87 2.08
C ALA A 37 13.10 2.52 1.13
N GLU A 38 14.34 2.71 1.57
CA GLU A 38 15.44 3.19 0.73
C GLU A 38 15.75 2.20 -0.39
N ALA A 39 15.91 0.91 -0.07
CA ALA A 39 16.17 -0.12 -1.07
C ALA A 39 15.02 -0.28 -2.08
N TYR A 40 13.76 -0.19 -1.66
CA TYR A 40 12.64 -0.16 -2.61
C TYR A 40 12.61 1.13 -3.44
N THR A 41 13.11 2.25 -2.92
CA THR A 41 13.25 3.49 -3.69
C THR A 41 14.28 3.33 -4.81
N GLU A 42 15.40 2.66 -4.54
CA GLU A 42 16.36 2.29 -5.59
C GLU A 42 15.73 1.38 -6.64
N ALA A 43 14.94 0.38 -6.22
CA ALA A 43 14.23 -0.51 -7.15
C ALA A 43 13.22 0.25 -8.03
N ILE A 44 12.46 1.17 -7.44
CA ILE A 44 11.52 2.07 -8.14
C ILE A 44 12.26 2.97 -9.13
N TYR A 45 13.43 3.49 -8.73
CA TYR A 45 14.24 4.32 -9.60
C TYR A 45 14.68 3.57 -10.85
N MET A 46 15.11 2.31 -10.69
CA MET A 46 15.53 1.48 -11.82
C MET A 46 14.36 1.05 -12.72
N VAL A 47 13.25 0.61 -12.12
CA VAL A 47 12.07 0.10 -12.85
C VAL A 47 10.79 0.63 -12.20
N PRO A 48 10.38 1.89 -12.51
CA PRO A 48 9.22 2.53 -11.87
C PRO A 48 7.89 1.89 -12.24
N GLY A 49 7.87 1.03 -13.26
CA GLY A 49 6.68 0.31 -13.72
C GLY A 49 6.35 -0.96 -12.92
N ASP A 50 7.24 -1.46 -12.07
CA ASP A 50 6.95 -2.63 -11.25
C ASP A 50 6.16 -2.25 -9.99
N ALA A 51 4.86 -2.55 -10.00
CA ALA A 51 3.95 -2.27 -8.90
C ALA A 51 4.36 -2.92 -7.56
N SER A 52 5.13 -4.02 -7.59
CA SER A 52 5.52 -4.73 -6.37
C SER A 52 6.44 -3.88 -5.48
N PHE A 53 7.28 -3.01 -6.05
CA PHE A 53 8.14 -2.13 -5.28
C PHE A 53 7.34 -1.06 -4.54
N TRP A 54 6.38 -0.44 -5.22
CA TRP A 54 5.45 0.53 -4.62
C TRP A 54 4.62 -0.12 -3.49
N SER A 55 4.09 -1.33 -3.72
CA SER A 55 3.39 -2.09 -2.67
C SER A 55 4.26 -2.37 -1.44
N ASN A 56 5.54 -2.69 -1.65
CA ASN A 56 6.44 -3.03 -0.56
C ASN A 56 6.91 -1.78 0.20
N ARG A 57 7.21 -0.67 -0.49
CA ARG A 57 7.55 0.60 0.16
C ARG A 57 6.35 1.20 0.91
N SER A 58 5.14 1.10 0.36
CA SER A 58 3.90 1.41 1.07
C SER A 58 3.78 0.67 2.41
N ALA A 59 4.16 -0.62 2.44
CA ALA A 59 4.17 -1.40 3.67
C ALA A 59 5.17 -0.86 4.70
N CYS A 60 6.36 -0.46 4.25
CA CYS A 60 7.38 0.16 5.11
C CYS A 60 6.86 1.46 5.70
N TYR A 61 6.25 2.34 4.89
CA TYR A 61 5.69 3.60 5.35
C TYR A 61 4.57 3.40 6.37
N LEU A 62 3.69 2.42 6.17
CA LEU A 62 2.69 2.02 7.18
C LEU A 62 3.34 1.60 8.49
N SER A 63 4.38 0.76 8.43
CA SER A 63 5.10 0.31 9.63
C SER A 63 5.83 1.44 10.36
N MET A 64 6.14 2.55 9.68
CA MET A 64 6.71 3.76 10.27
C MET A 64 5.66 4.82 10.66
N GLY A 65 4.36 4.53 10.49
CA GLY A 65 3.27 5.49 10.74
C GLY A 65 3.17 6.63 9.71
N GLN A 66 3.91 6.55 8.61
CA GLN A 66 3.90 7.54 7.53
C GLN A 66 2.74 7.29 6.56
N ASN A 67 1.52 7.39 7.07
CA ASN A 67 0.32 6.85 6.40
C ASN A 67 -0.03 7.54 5.07
N GLU A 68 0.25 8.84 4.91
CA GLU A 68 0.01 9.55 3.64
C GLU A 68 1.00 9.09 2.55
N LEU A 69 2.28 8.88 2.89
CA LEU A 69 3.26 8.33 1.96
C LEU A 69 2.89 6.90 1.58
N ALA A 70 2.42 6.10 2.54
CA ALA A 70 1.93 4.77 2.26
C ALA A 70 0.73 4.76 1.30
N LEU A 71 -0.20 5.70 1.46
CA LEU A 71 -1.36 5.84 0.57
C LEU A 71 -0.94 6.21 -0.84
N SER A 72 -0.03 7.19 -0.99
CA SER A 72 0.50 7.60 -2.29
C SER A 72 1.11 6.42 -3.06
N ASP A 73 1.96 5.64 -2.40
CA ASP A 73 2.57 4.44 -2.99
C ASP A 73 1.53 3.35 -3.31
N ALA A 74 0.54 3.16 -2.43
CA ALA A 74 -0.53 2.18 -2.64
C ALA A 74 -1.41 2.55 -3.85
N GLU A 75 -1.76 3.82 -4.02
CA GLU A 75 -2.52 4.30 -5.18
C GLU A 75 -1.70 4.20 -6.47
N ARG A 76 -0.38 4.43 -6.40
CA ARG A 76 0.51 4.18 -7.54
C ARG A 76 0.53 2.70 -7.92
N CYS A 77 0.57 1.81 -6.93
CA CYS A 77 0.46 0.36 -7.14
C CYS A 77 -0.86 -0.02 -7.86
N CYS A 78 -2.01 0.49 -7.40
CA CYS A 78 -3.30 0.26 -8.07
C CYS A 78 -3.33 0.78 -9.51
N LYS A 79 -2.76 1.96 -9.77
CA LYS A 79 -2.69 2.52 -11.13
C LYS A 79 -1.84 1.65 -12.08
N LEU A 80 -0.78 1.04 -11.57
CA LEU A 80 0.10 0.16 -12.36
C LEU A 80 -0.48 -1.25 -12.55
N ARG A 81 -1.20 -1.76 -11.55
CA ARG A 81 -1.79 -3.11 -11.53
C ARG A 81 -3.22 -3.08 -10.98
N PRO A 82 -4.21 -2.61 -11.77
CA PRO A 82 -5.61 -2.54 -11.34
C PRO A 82 -6.27 -3.93 -11.22
N ASP A 83 -5.62 -4.97 -11.73
CA ASP A 83 -6.03 -6.37 -11.64
C ASP A 83 -5.49 -7.08 -10.38
N TRP A 84 -4.77 -6.37 -9.51
CA TRP A 84 -4.08 -6.97 -8.37
C TRP A 84 -4.76 -6.64 -7.05
N SER A 85 -5.52 -7.59 -6.49
CA SER A 85 -6.24 -7.43 -5.22
C SER A 85 -5.36 -6.94 -4.06
N LYS A 86 -4.07 -7.30 -4.04
CA LYS A 86 -3.10 -6.82 -3.05
C LYS A 86 -2.87 -5.30 -3.11
N ALA A 87 -2.98 -4.68 -4.28
CA ALA A 87 -2.85 -3.22 -4.42
C ALA A 87 -3.99 -2.51 -3.66
N TYR A 88 -5.22 -2.99 -3.84
CA TYR A 88 -6.40 -2.50 -3.11
C TYR A 88 -6.31 -2.74 -1.60
N TYR A 89 -5.75 -3.88 -1.18
CA TYR A 89 -5.43 -4.12 0.23
C TYR A 89 -4.50 -3.05 0.81
N ARG A 90 -3.46 -2.64 0.08
CA ARG A 90 -2.56 -1.56 0.53
C ARG A 90 -3.28 -0.22 0.65
N VAL A 91 -4.12 0.13 -0.33
CA VAL A 91 -4.90 1.39 -0.32
C VAL A 91 -5.87 1.40 0.87
N ALA A 92 -6.63 0.32 1.05
CA ALA A 92 -7.57 0.17 2.15
C ALA A 92 -6.88 0.26 3.52
N THR A 93 -5.72 -0.39 3.67
CA THR A 93 -4.95 -0.35 4.92
C THR A 93 -4.43 1.07 5.22
N ALA A 94 -3.91 1.77 4.22
CA ALA A 94 -3.42 3.15 4.37
C ALA A 94 -4.55 4.12 4.73
N ARG A 95 -5.71 4.02 4.06
CA ARG A 95 -6.90 4.83 4.37
C ARG A 95 -7.45 4.55 5.76
N LEU A 96 -7.45 3.28 6.19
CA LEU A 96 -7.84 2.91 7.55
C LEU A 96 -6.91 3.54 8.58
N ALA A 97 -5.60 3.51 8.35
CA ALA A 97 -4.61 4.16 9.23
C ALA A 97 -4.76 5.69 9.29
N LEU A 98 -5.28 6.31 8.23
CA LEU A 98 -5.67 7.72 8.17
C LEU A 98 -7.05 8.02 8.74
N LYS A 99 -7.75 7.02 9.31
CA LYS A 99 -9.14 7.11 9.79
C LYS A 99 -10.15 7.54 8.70
N ARG A 100 -9.82 7.32 7.43
CA ARG A 100 -10.73 7.51 6.28
C ARG A 100 -11.52 6.23 6.06
N PHE A 101 -12.44 5.96 6.99
CA PHE A 101 -13.10 4.67 7.14
C PHE A 101 -13.94 4.26 5.93
N GLU A 102 -14.72 5.19 5.38
CA GLU A 102 -15.55 4.94 4.20
C GLU A 102 -14.69 4.59 2.99
N ASP A 103 -13.68 5.41 2.68
CA ASP A 103 -12.76 5.18 1.58
C ASP A 103 -11.95 3.89 1.72
N ALA A 104 -11.66 3.47 2.96
CA ALA A 104 -11.01 2.21 3.26
C ALA A 104 -11.92 1.01 2.96
N ALA A 105 -13.19 1.08 3.37
CA ALA A 105 -14.17 0.04 3.07
C ALA A 105 -14.42 -0.10 1.56
N LEU A 106 -14.55 1.03 0.85
CA LEU A 106 -14.69 1.05 -0.61
C LEU A 106 -13.48 0.43 -1.31
N ALA A 107 -12.26 0.80 -0.91
CA ALA A 107 -11.05 0.20 -1.49
C ALA A 107 -10.96 -1.31 -1.23
N ALA A 108 -11.33 -1.77 -0.03
CA ALA A 108 -11.35 -3.19 0.29
C ALA A 108 -12.40 -3.95 -0.55
N PHE A 109 -13.57 -3.35 -0.77
CA PHE A 109 -14.62 -3.88 -1.62
C PHE A 109 -14.16 -4.01 -3.09
N GLU A 110 -13.50 -3.00 -3.66
CA GLU A 110 -12.91 -3.11 -5.00
C GLU A 110 -11.91 -4.27 -5.09
N GLY A 111 -11.09 -4.48 -4.05
CA GLY A 111 -10.20 -5.64 -3.98
C GLY A 111 -10.95 -6.98 -3.96
N LEU A 112 -12.10 -7.06 -3.26
CA LEU A 112 -12.93 -8.26 -3.20
C LEU A 112 -13.65 -8.56 -4.52
N LYS A 113 -13.90 -7.56 -5.38
CA LYS A 113 -14.40 -7.82 -6.74
C LYS A 113 -13.40 -8.62 -7.58
N LEU A 114 -12.10 -8.52 -7.27
CA LEU A 114 -11.03 -9.24 -7.96
C LEU A 114 -10.74 -10.61 -7.31
N ASP A 115 -10.91 -10.71 -5.99
CA ASP A 115 -10.65 -11.92 -5.20
C ASP A 115 -11.69 -12.01 -4.06
N ASP A 116 -12.85 -12.57 -4.37
CA ASP A 116 -14.03 -12.62 -3.49
C ASP A 116 -13.84 -13.49 -2.24
N LYS A 117 -12.88 -14.43 -2.30
CA LYS A 117 -12.51 -15.33 -1.20
C LYS A 117 -11.42 -14.75 -0.30
N ASN A 118 -10.94 -13.53 -0.57
CA ASN A 118 -9.90 -12.90 0.22
C ASN A 118 -10.39 -12.52 1.63
N THR A 119 -10.16 -13.42 2.58
CA THR A 119 -10.60 -13.22 3.97
C THR A 119 -9.95 -12.01 4.63
N THR A 120 -8.73 -11.64 4.24
CA THR A 120 -8.03 -10.46 4.76
C THR A 120 -8.72 -9.16 4.33
N LEU A 121 -9.05 -9.03 3.04
CA LEU A 121 -9.81 -7.88 2.54
C LEU A 121 -11.21 -7.81 3.15
N LYS A 122 -11.89 -8.95 3.32
CA LYS A 122 -13.20 -8.99 3.97
C LYS A 122 -13.13 -8.51 5.42
N LYS A 123 -12.12 -8.96 6.17
CA LYS A 123 -11.88 -8.46 7.54
C LYS A 123 -11.60 -6.95 7.54
N LEU A 124 -10.72 -6.49 6.64
CA LEU A 124 -10.36 -5.08 6.54
C LEU A 124 -11.57 -4.19 6.23
N MET A 125 -12.43 -4.62 5.30
CA MET A 125 -13.69 -3.94 4.97
C MET A 125 -14.61 -3.84 6.19
N ASN A 126 -14.83 -4.96 6.90
CA ASN A 126 -15.67 -4.98 8.09
C ASN A 126 -15.11 -4.07 9.20
N THR A 127 -13.81 -4.15 9.47
CA THR A 127 -13.14 -3.27 10.45
C THR A 127 -13.30 -1.80 10.09
N ALA A 128 -13.16 -1.43 8.81
CA ALA A 128 -13.37 -0.06 8.37
C ALA A 128 -14.81 0.40 8.60
N VAL A 129 -15.82 -0.43 8.27
CA VAL A 129 -17.24 -0.12 8.51
C VAL A 129 -17.54 0.04 10.01
N GLU A 130 -17.03 -0.86 10.85
CA GLU A 130 -17.22 -0.83 12.31
C GLU A 130 -16.62 0.44 12.91
N GLN A 131 -15.37 0.77 12.57
CA GLN A 131 -14.71 1.98 13.07
C GLN A 131 -15.38 3.25 12.55
N GLY A 132 -15.84 3.27 11.29
CA GLY A 132 -16.61 4.38 10.74
C GLY A 132 -17.92 4.63 11.50
N ARG A 133 -18.67 3.57 11.82
CA ARG A 133 -19.90 3.68 12.63
C ARG A 133 -19.61 4.19 14.03
N ALA A 134 -18.59 3.65 14.69
CA ALA A 134 -18.20 4.07 16.03
C ALA A 134 -17.78 5.55 16.06
N ALA A 135 -16.98 5.99 15.08
CA ALA A 135 -16.55 7.38 14.95
C ALA A 135 -17.74 8.33 14.75
N HIS A 136 -18.70 7.96 13.91
CA HIS A 136 -19.91 8.75 13.69
C HIS A 136 -20.80 8.84 14.94
N GLN A 137 -20.99 7.73 15.66
CA GLN A 137 -21.76 7.72 16.90
C GLN A 137 -21.13 8.62 17.97
N GLU A 138 -19.80 8.58 18.09
CA GLU A 138 -19.07 9.43 19.02
C GLU A 138 -19.22 10.91 18.66
N GLU A 139 -19.15 11.25 17.37
CA GLU A 139 -19.38 12.63 16.89
C GLU A 139 -20.79 13.13 17.26
N LEU A 140 -21.83 12.31 17.04
CA LEU A 140 -23.20 12.65 17.44
C LEU A 140 -23.34 12.84 18.94
N ARG A 141 -22.71 11.97 19.74
CA ARG A 141 -22.71 12.06 21.20
C ARG A 141 -22.08 13.37 21.67
N GLN A 142 -20.93 13.75 21.11
CA GLN A 142 -20.25 15.00 21.47
C GLN A 142 -21.11 16.23 21.12
N LYS A 143 -21.77 16.23 19.95
CA LYS A 143 -22.70 17.32 19.55
C LYS A 143 -23.92 17.43 20.47
N SER A 144 -24.40 16.31 21.03
CA SER A 144 -25.53 16.34 21.98
C SER A 144 -25.17 16.86 23.37
N LEU A 145 -23.87 16.95 23.68
CA LEU A 145 -23.34 17.40 24.97
C LEU A 145 -22.83 18.86 24.93
N SER A 146 -22.71 19.45 23.74
CA SER A 146 -22.32 20.85 23.50
C SER A 146 -23.53 21.74 23.34
#